data_AF-A0A9E0TM76-F1
#
_entry.id   AF-A0A9E0TM76-F1
#
_cell.length_a   1.000
_cell.length_b   1.000
_cell.length_c   1.000
_cell.angle_alpha   90.00
_cell.angle_beta   90.00
_cell.angle_gamma   90.00
#
_symmetry.space_group_name_H-M   'P 1'
#
loop_
_entity.id
_entity.type
_entity.pdbx_description
1 polymer ?
#
loop_
_entity_poly.entity_id
_entity_poly.type
_entity_poly.pdbx_seq_one_letter_code
_entity_poly.pdbx_strand_id
1 'polypeptide(L)'
;MKCFFWFLLFLLPASLFARLGEREAELTARFGPPLSRAKETTAQHGRVVEFGVRLNYRQGDWFITCVIVDGRSAREFYNKGDEWTEDQFTTVLAANSQGARWTDISKPSTLKLAREWRRADGATASWQKIQGMDVIQPAYVRARNLAEAKAKAEASRIPKI
;
A
#
# COMPACT_ATOMS: atom_id res chain seq x y z
N MET A 1 54.89 0.17 6.23
CA MET A 1 53.55 -0.04 6.82
C MET A 1 52.54 0.70 5.96
N LYS A 2 51.71 -0.02 5.18
CA LYS A 2 50.65 0.57 4.36
C LYS A 2 49.32 -0.03 4.84
N CYS A 3 48.53 0.77 5.55
CA CYS A 3 47.19 0.39 6.00
C CYS A 3 46.28 0.16 4.79
N PHE A 4 45.88 -1.09 4.57
CA PHE A 4 44.82 -1.47 3.66
C PHE A 4 43.49 -1.05 4.30
N PHE A 5 42.89 0.05 3.83
CA PHE A 5 41.53 0.43 4.20
C PHE A 5 40.57 -0.40 3.34
N TRP A 6 40.09 -1.51 3.91
CA TRP A 6 39.00 -2.31 3.36
C TRP A 6 37.69 -1.52 3.46
N PHE A 7 37.30 -0.83 2.39
CA PHE A 7 35.93 -0.31 2.23
C PHE A 7 35.02 -1.50 1.90
N LEU A 8 34.45 -2.13 2.92
CA LEU A 8 33.34 -3.06 2.75
C LEU A 8 32.10 -2.24 2.36
N LEU A 9 31.86 -2.08 1.06
CA LEU A 9 30.60 -1.58 0.54
C LEU A 9 29.53 -2.63 0.88
N PHE A 10 28.85 -2.47 2.01
CA PHE A 10 27.60 -3.16 2.29
C PHE A 10 26.57 -2.63 1.29
N LEU A 11 26.45 -3.30 0.15
CA LEU A 11 25.29 -3.22 -0.74
C LEU A 11 24.10 -3.77 0.06
N LEU A 12 23.49 -2.93 0.89
CA LEU A 12 22.19 -3.22 1.47
C LEU A 12 21.25 -3.49 0.28
N PRO A 13 20.62 -4.67 0.18
CA PRO A 13 19.67 -4.93 -0.88
C PRO A 13 18.58 -3.87 -0.77
N ALA A 14 18.54 -2.97 -1.74
CA ALA A 14 17.50 -1.97 -1.86
C ALA A 14 16.18 -2.73 -1.94
N SER A 15 15.44 -2.79 -0.83
CA SER A 15 14.17 -3.51 -0.81
C SER A 15 13.26 -2.80 -1.81
N LEU A 16 12.87 -3.51 -2.87
CA LEU A 16 12.13 -3.00 -4.02
C LEU A 16 10.65 -2.67 -3.73
N PHE A 17 10.25 -2.70 -2.47
CA PHE A 17 8.86 -2.67 -2.07
C PHE A 17 8.67 -1.71 -0.92
N ALA A 18 7.51 -1.04 -0.94
CA ALA A 18 7.15 -0.09 0.09
C ALA A 18 6.86 -0.87 1.35
N ARG A 19 7.02 -0.21 2.48
CA ARG A 19 6.63 -0.80 3.76
C ARG A 19 5.50 0.03 4.31
N LEU A 20 4.38 -0.63 4.59
CA LEU A 20 3.30 0.00 5.37
C LEU A 20 3.89 0.79 6.55
N GLY A 21 3.33 1.95 6.82
CA GLY A 21 3.77 2.83 7.91
C GLY A 21 4.94 3.75 7.57
N GLU A 22 5.64 3.57 6.44
CA GLU A 22 6.67 4.51 5.97
C GLU A 22 6.07 5.90 5.72
N ARG A 23 6.85 6.93 6.02
CA ARG A 23 6.57 8.33 5.68
C ARG A 23 6.93 8.57 4.23
N GLU A 24 6.39 9.63 3.65
CA GLU A 24 6.74 10.03 2.28
C GLU A 24 8.24 10.20 2.06
N ALA A 25 8.97 10.79 3.02
CA ALA A 25 10.41 10.96 2.91
C ALA A 25 11.16 9.62 2.83
N GLU A 26 10.68 8.59 3.54
CA GLU A 26 11.27 7.24 3.53
C GLU A 26 10.96 6.54 2.19
N LEU A 27 9.73 6.67 1.69
CA LEU A 27 9.35 6.19 0.35
C LEU A 27 10.16 6.89 -0.75
N THR A 28 10.35 8.20 -0.64
CA THR A 28 11.14 8.99 -1.60
C THR A 28 12.61 8.62 -1.57
N ALA A 29 13.17 8.37 -0.39
CA ALA A 29 14.55 7.88 -0.26
C ALA A 29 14.72 6.49 -0.90
N ARG A 30 13.66 5.66 -0.90
CA ARG A 30 13.66 4.30 -1.45
C ARG A 30 13.45 4.26 -2.95
N PHE A 31 12.49 5.03 -3.48
CA PHE A 31 12.04 4.95 -4.86
C PHE A 31 12.46 6.14 -5.73
N GLY A 32 13.02 7.19 -5.13
CA GLY A 32 13.10 8.50 -5.75
C GLY A 32 11.78 9.26 -5.66
N PRO A 33 11.67 10.43 -6.33
CA PRO A 33 10.46 11.24 -6.29
C PRO A 33 9.25 10.50 -6.89
N PRO A 34 8.03 10.72 -6.37
CA PRO A 34 6.83 10.12 -6.93
C PRO A 34 6.61 10.59 -8.37
N LEU A 35 6.24 9.66 -9.25
CA LEU A 35 5.83 9.94 -10.63
C LEU A 35 4.60 10.84 -10.69
N SER A 36 3.70 10.68 -9.72
CA SER A 36 2.54 11.54 -9.58
C SER A 36 2.08 11.59 -8.13
N ARG A 37 1.51 12.73 -7.76
CA ARG A 37 0.82 12.95 -6.51
C ARG A 37 -0.64 13.31 -6.82
N ALA A 38 -1.56 12.64 -6.15
CA ALA A 38 -2.98 12.93 -6.23
C ALA A 38 -3.61 12.86 -4.84
N LYS A 39 -4.85 13.34 -4.72
CA LYS A 39 -5.62 13.20 -3.49
C LYS A 39 -6.29 11.83 -3.50
N GLU A 40 -6.26 11.15 -2.36
CA GLU A 40 -7.08 9.96 -2.17
C GLU A 40 -8.50 10.38 -1.80
N THR A 41 -9.47 9.91 -2.57
CA THR A 41 -10.86 10.31 -2.44
C THR A 41 -11.78 9.10 -2.31
N THR A 42 -12.89 9.26 -1.60
CA THR A 42 -14.03 8.35 -1.62
C THR A 42 -15.28 9.11 -2.04
N ALA A 43 -16.27 8.40 -2.58
CA ALA A 43 -17.51 8.99 -3.05
C ALA A 43 -18.68 8.50 -2.19
N GLN A 44 -19.44 9.42 -1.63
CA GLN A 44 -20.57 9.11 -0.75
C GLN A 44 -21.67 10.18 -0.89
N HIS A 45 -22.91 9.74 -1.14
CA HIS A 45 -24.07 10.61 -1.41
C HIS A 45 -23.82 11.68 -2.52
N GLY A 46 -23.20 11.27 -3.63
CA GLY A 46 -22.93 12.17 -4.75
C GLY A 46 -21.83 13.21 -4.50
N ARG A 47 -21.10 13.10 -3.38
CA ARG A 47 -19.95 13.95 -3.06
C ARG A 47 -18.67 13.15 -3.07
N VAL A 48 -17.63 13.74 -3.64
CA VAL A 48 -16.25 13.25 -3.55
C VAL A 48 -15.60 13.92 -2.35
N VAL A 49 -15.08 13.13 -1.41
CA VAL A 49 -14.38 13.62 -0.23
C VAL A 49 -12.97 13.06 -0.17
N GLU A 50 -12.03 13.94 0.15
CA GLU A 50 -10.61 13.64 0.26
C GLU A 50 -10.29 13.13 1.66
N PHE A 51 -9.46 12.09 1.77
CA PHE A 51 -9.08 11.51 3.07
C PHE A 51 -7.61 11.07 3.17
N GLY A 52 -6.81 11.31 2.13
CA GLY A 52 -5.39 10.99 2.12
C GLY A 52 -4.67 11.54 0.89
N VAL A 53 -3.39 11.20 0.77
CA VAL A 53 -2.56 11.55 -0.39
C VAL A 53 -2.11 10.27 -1.07
N ARG A 54 -2.39 10.14 -2.36
CA ARG A 54 -1.91 9.06 -3.21
C ARG A 54 -0.61 9.45 -3.88
N LEU A 55 0.41 8.61 -3.73
CA LEU A 55 1.73 8.75 -4.35
C LEU A 55 1.96 7.53 -5.24
N ASN A 56 2.33 7.76 -6.50
CA ASN A 56 2.67 6.68 -7.43
C ASN A 56 4.16 6.67 -7.72
N TYR A 57 4.76 5.49 -7.70
CA TYR A 57 6.16 5.24 -7.97
C TYR A 57 6.29 4.13 -9.01
N ARG A 58 7.49 4.05 -9.60
CA ARG A 58 7.86 2.94 -10.47
C ARG A 58 9.24 2.42 -10.10
N GLN A 59 9.38 1.11 -9.98
CA GLN A 59 10.65 0.46 -9.74
C GLN A 59 10.77 -0.79 -10.60
N GLY A 60 11.60 -0.71 -11.64
CA GLY A 60 11.60 -1.73 -12.71
C GLY A 60 10.21 -1.86 -13.34
N ASP A 61 9.69 -3.08 -13.33
CA ASP A 61 8.37 -3.42 -13.89
C ASP A 61 7.21 -3.23 -12.90
N TRP A 62 7.52 -2.79 -11.68
CA TRP A 62 6.52 -2.56 -10.65
C TRP A 62 5.98 -1.14 -10.70
N PHE A 63 4.67 -1.03 -10.77
CA PHE A 63 3.93 0.16 -10.41
C PHE A 63 3.50 0.05 -8.94
N ILE A 64 3.84 1.05 -8.14
CA ILE A 64 3.61 1.07 -6.69
C ILE A 64 2.79 2.31 -6.36
N THR A 65 1.66 2.11 -5.68
CA THR A 65 0.80 3.20 -5.21
C THR A 65 0.75 3.17 -3.69
N CYS A 66 1.26 4.21 -3.06
CA CYS A 66 1.19 4.41 -1.62
C CYS A 66 0.09 5.42 -1.31
N VAL A 67 -0.79 5.13 -0.35
CA VAL A 67 -1.72 6.12 0.20
C VAL A 67 -1.29 6.52 1.59
N ILE A 68 -0.91 7.79 1.74
CA ILE A 68 -0.56 8.42 3.00
C ILE A 68 -1.82 8.90 3.71
N VAL A 69 -1.99 8.45 4.94
CA VAL A 69 -3.00 8.88 5.90
C VAL A 69 -2.28 9.21 7.20
N ASP A 70 -2.57 10.36 7.81
CA ASP A 70 -1.92 10.83 9.04
C ASP A 70 -0.38 10.78 8.98
N GLY A 71 0.18 11.13 7.82
CA GLY A 71 1.62 11.22 7.58
C GLY A 71 2.34 9.88 7.39
N ARG A 72 1.62 8.75 7.32
CA ARG A 72 2.18 7.42 7.10
C ARG A 72 1.44 6.66 6.01
N SER A 73 2.13 5.78 5.30
CA SER A 73 1.48 4.91 4.32
C SER A 73 0.56 3.91 5.00
N ALA A 74 -0.74 4.01 4.72
CA ALA A 74 -1.78 3.16 5.28
C ALA A 74 -2.34 2.16 4.25
N ARG A 75 -2.01 2.32 2.98
CA ARG A 75 -2.32 1.39 1.89
C ARG A 75 -1.18 1.38 0.89
N GLU A 76 -0.82 0.19 0.45
CA GLU A 76 0.15 -0.05 -0.62
C GLU A 76 -0.49 -0.91 -1.68
N PHE A 77 -0.41 -0.49 -2.93
CA PHE A 77 -0.87 -1.27 -4.06
C PHE A 77 0.28 -1.52 -5.01
N TYR A 78 0.40 -2.77 -5.45
CA TYR A 78 1.48 -3.27 -6.29
C TYR A 78 0.88 -3.90 -7.52
N ASN A 79 1.30 -3.43 -8.69
CA ASN A 79 0.98 -4.04 -9.96
C ASN A 79 2.28 -4.24 -10.75
N LYS A 80 2.33 -5.35 -11.48
CA LYS A 80 3.26 -5.55 -12.59
C LYS A 80 2.50 -6.28 -13.70
N GLY A 81 2.90 -6.08 -14.95
CA GLY A 81 2.17 -6.57 -16.13
C GLY A 81 2.11 -8.09 -16.28
N ASP A 82 3.01 -8.82 -15.62
CA ASP A 82 3.16 -10.27 -15.78
C ASP A 82 2.62 -11.08 -14.60
N GLU A 83 2.55 -12.40 -14.78
CA GLU A 83 2.17 -13.35 -13.73
C GLU A 83 3.09 -13.25 -12.51
N TRP A 84 2.49 -13.33 -11.33
CA TRP A 84 3.18 -13.26 -10.05
C TRP A 84 3.68 -14.63 -9.63
N THR A 85 4.96 -14.72 -9.26
CA THR A 85 5.54 -15.93 -8.66
C THR A 85 5.26 -16.00 -7.16
N GLU A 86 5.33 -17.19 -6.56
CA GLU A 86 5.23 -17.37 -5.10
C GLU A 86 6.26 -16.55 -4.32
N ASP A 87 7.47 -16.39 -4.86
CA ASP A 87 8.50 -15.53 -4.26
C ASP A 87 8.11 -14.06 -4.26
N GLN A 88 7.42 -13.58 -5.29
CA GLN A 88 6.95 -12.20 -5.37
C GLN A 88 5.83 -11.94 -4.36
N PHE A 89 4.87 -12.87 -4.23
CA PHE A 89 3.88 -12.82 -3.15
C PHE A 89 4.56 -12.74 -1.79
N THR A 90 5.50 -13.64 -1.53
CA THR A 90 6.23 -13.73 -0.27
C THR A 90 7.02 -12.45 0.02
N THR A 91 7.66 -11.88 -1.00
CA THR A 91 8.46 -10.65 -0.86
C THR A 91 7.60 -9.44 -0.54
N VAL A 92 6.48 -9.24 -1.23
CA VAL A 92 5.56 -8.11 -0.95
C VAL A 92 4.96 -8.25 0.44
N LEU A 93 4.52 -9.46 0.82
CA LEU A 93 3.97 -9.73 2.15
C LEU A 93 5.03 -9.51 3.24
N ALA A 94 6.27 -9.99 3.03
CA ALA A 94 7.36 -9.78 3.98
C ALA A 94 7.72 -8.31 4.15
N ALA A 95 7.81 -7.54 3.06
CA ALA A 95 8.06 -6.10 3.11
C ALA A 95 6.96 -5.35 3.89
N ASN A 96 5.72 -5.80 3.78
CA ASN A 96 4.56 -5.21 4.44
C ASN A 96 4.14 -5.95 5.72
N SER A 97 5.04 -6.74 6.30
CA SER A 97 4.77 -7.52 7.53
C SER A 97 4.83 -6.67 8.79
N GLN A 98 5.71 -5.67 8.82
CA GLN A 98 6.09 -4.94 10.04
C GLN A 98 6.46 -5.90 11.19
N GLY A 99 7.09 -7.04 10.85
CA GLY A 99 7.44 -8.10 11.79
C GLY A 99 6.31 -9.07 12.14
N ALA A 100 5.08 -8.84 11.66
CA ALA A 100 3.93 -9.71 11.91
C ALA A 100 3.75 -10.77 10.83
N ARG A 101 3.13 -11.90 11.18
CA ARG A 101 2.83 -12.98 10.24
C ARG A 101 1.56 -12.69 9.44
N TRP A 102 1.61 -12.97 8.13
CA TRP A 102 0.45 -13.07 7.26
C TRP A 102 -0.12 -14.49 7.29
N THR A 103 -1.43 -14.60 7.44
CA THR A 103 -2.17 -15.86 7.35
C THR A 103 -2.95 -15.86 6.04
N ASP A 104 -2.71 -16.86 5.19
CA ASP A 104 -3.50 -17.08 3.97
C ASP A 104 -4.91 -17.50 4.37
N ILE A 105 -5.90 -16.73 3.93
CA ILE A 105 -7.33 -16.95 4.17
C ILE A 105 -8.09 -17.14 2.85
N SER A 106 -7.36 -17.40 1.76
CA SER A 106 -7.92 -17.58 0.43
C SER A 106 -8.94 -18.71 0.41
N LYS A 107 -10.05 -18.51 -0.31
CA LYS A 107 -10.98 -19.59 -0.60
C LYS A 107 -10.34 -20.60 -1.56
N PRO A 108 -10.60 -21.91 -1.40
CA PRO A 108 -10.15 -22.90 -2.39
C PRO A 108 -10.63 -22.52 -3.79
N SER A 109 -9.72 -22.55 -4.76
CA SER A 109 -10.02 -22.22 -6.16
C SER A 109 -9.11 -23.02 -7.08
N THR A 110 -9.67 -23.50 -8.19
CA THR A 110 -8.95 -24.26 -9.22
C THR A 110 -8.07 -23.37 -10.10
N LEU A 111 -8.45 -22.11 -10.31
CA LEU A 111 -7.80 -21.20 -11.27
C LEU A 111 -6.90 -20.14 -10.62
N LYS A 112 -6.73 -20.15 -9.28
CA LYS A 112 -5.94 -19.17 -8.49
C LYS A 112 -6.06 -17.73 -9.02
N LEU A 113 -7.28 -17.24 -9.23
CA LEU A 113 -7.52 -15.88 -9.76
C LEU A 113 -7.44 -14.79 -8.70
N ALA A 114 -7.55 -15.18 -7.43
CA ALA A 114 -7.49 -14.29 -6.28
C ALA A 114 -6.85 -14.99 -5.08
N ARG A 115 -6.21 -14.20 -4.23
CA ARG A 115 -5.63 -14.63 -2.97
C ARG A 115 -5.85 -13.57 -1.90
N GLU A 116 -6.03 -13.99 -0.66
CA GLU A 116 -6.28 -13.11 0.46
C GLU A 116 -5.45 -13.53 1.67
N TRP A 117 -4.89 -12.54 2.36
CA TRP A 117 -4.16 -12.71 3.60
C TRP A 117 -4.61 -11.73 4.66
N ARG A 118 -4.47 -12.14 5.92
CA ARG A 118 -4.77 -11.30 7.08
C ARG A 118 -3.65 -11.36 8.10
N ARG A 119 -3.38 -10.22 8.73
CA ARG A 119 -2.51 -10.09 9.90
C ARG A 119 -3.32 -9.96 11.18
N ALA A 120 -2.68 -10.27 12.31
CA ALA A 120 -3.29 -10.23 13.63
C ALA A 120 -3.79 -8.84 14.05
N ASP A 121 -3.18 -7.76 13.55
CA ASP A 121 -3.57 -6.38 13.80
C ASP A 121 -4.72 -5.88 12.92
N GLY A 122 -5.28 -6.77 12.08
CA GLY A 122 -6.38 -6.45 11.18
C GLY A 122 -5.96 -5.90 9.82
N ALA A 123 -4.66 -5.79 9.53
CA ALA A 123 -4.21 -5.50 8.17
C ALA A 123 -4.56 -6.65 7.21
N THR A 124 -4.88 -6.31 5.97
CA THR A 124 -5.28 -7.27 4.92
C THR A 124 -4.41 -7.11 3.70
N ALA A 125 -4.12 -8.20 3.02
CA ALA A 125 -3.58 -8.17 1.67
C ALA A 125 -4.52 -8.96 0.76
N SER A 126 -4.82 -8.43 -0.42
CA SER A 126 -5.61 -9.13 -1.42
C SER A 126 -4.95 -8.98 -2.79
N TRP A 127 -4.81 -10.08 -3.50
CA TRP A 127 -4.30 -10.06 -4.87
C TRP A 127 -5.35 -10.58 -5.84
N GLN A 128 -5.43 -9.97 -7.01
CA GLN A 128 -6.22 -10.44 -8.14
C GLN A 128 -5.36 -10.43 -9.41
N LYS A 129 -5.46 -11.47 -10.23
CA LYS A 129 -4.58 -11.69 -11.39
C LYS A 129 -4.41 -10.48 -12.32
N ILE A 130 -5.48 -9.73 -12.56
CA ILE A 130 -5.47 -8.58 -13.48
C ILE A 130 -5.14 -7.26 -12.75
N GLN A 131 -5.50 -7.15 -11.47
CA GLN A 131 -5.38 -5.88 -10.75
C GLN A 131 -4.03 -5.75 -10.05
N GLY A 132 -3.45 -6.83 -9.51
CA GLY A 132 -2.28 -6.77 -8.65
C GLY A 132 -2.65 -7.01 -7.19
N MET A 133 -1.77 -6.61 -6.26
CA MET A 133 -1.94 -6.78 -4.82
C MET A 133 -2.24 -5.45 -4.13
N ASP A 134 -3.30 -5.41 -3.33
CA ASP A 134 -3.63 -4.33 -2.42
C ASP A 134 -3.31 -4.76 -0.98
N VAL A 135 -2.56 -3.96 -0.24
CA VAL A 135 -2.18 -4.20 1.15
C VAL A 135 -2.65 -3.01 1.99
N ILE A 136 -3.57 -3.26 2.92
CA ILE A 136 -4.33 -2.21 3.60
C ILE A 136 -4.17 -2.35 5.12
N GLN A 137 -3.84 -1.25 5.78
CA GLN A 137 -3.92 -1.12 7.24
C GLN A 137 -5.31 -0.68 7.70
N PRO A 138 -5.71 -1.02 8.94
CA PRO A 138 -6.94 -0.51 9.54
C PRO A 138 -7.05 1.03 9.54
N ALA A 139 -5.94 1.75 9.60
CA ALA A 139 -5.92 3.22 9.56
C ALA A 139 -6.53 3.77 8.26
N TYR A 140 -6.26 3.15 7.12
CA TYR A 140 -6.84 3.54 5.84
C TYR A 140 -8.36 3.38 5.85
N VAL A 141 -8.85 2.22 6.31
CA VAL A 141 -10.30 1.94 6.40
C VAL A 141 -10.98 2.92 7.36
N ARG A 142 -10.38 3.20 8.51
CA ARG A 142 -10.92 4.18 9.47
C ARG A 142 -10.98 5.58 8.87
N ALA A 143 -9.93 6.06 8.21
CA ALA A 143 -9.90 7.38 7.59
C ALA A 143 -10.95 7.52 6.48
N ARG A 144 -11.08 6.50 5.62
CA ARG A 144 -12.14 6.45 4.60
C ARG A 144 -13.52 6.53 5.23
N ASN A 145 -13.80 5.67 6.22
CA ASN A 145 -15.11 5.62 6.87
C ASN A 145 -15.44 6.94 7.61
N LEU A 146 -14.45 7.59 8.23
CA LEU A 146 -14.62 8.89 8.87
C LEU A 146 -14.97 9.97 7.84
N ALA A 147 -14.28 9.99 6.70
CA ALA A 147 -14.57 10.93 5.62
C ALA A 147 -15.99 10.71 5.05
N GLU A 148 -16.40 9.45 4.84
CA GLU A 148 -17.75 9.10 4.40
C GLU A 148 -18.83 9.52 5.42
N ALA A 149 -18.57 9.30 6.72
CA ALA A 149 -19.48 9.70 7.79
C ALA A 149 -19.63 11.22 7.86
N LYS A 150 -18.53 11.96 7.72
CA LYS A 150 -18.54 13.43 7.66
C LYS A 150 -19.33 13.93 6.45
N ALA A 151 -19.08 13.36 5.26
CA ALA A 151 -19.80 13.70 4.04
C ALA A 151 -21.32 13.50 4.20
N LYS A 152 -21.72 12.37 4.81
CA LYS A 152 -23.12 12.07 5.11
C LYS A 152 -23.71 13.09 6.09
N ALA A 153 -23.02 13.40 7.17
CA ALA A 153 -23.49 14.37 8.16
C ALA A 153 -23.69 15.77 7.57
N GLU A 154 -22.79 16.20 6.68
CA GLU A 154 -22.90 17.48 5.98
C GLU A 154 -24.03 17.49 4.94
N ALA A 155 -24.25 16.37 4.22
CA ALA A 155 -25.34 16.26 3.26
C ALA A 155 -26.72 16.32 3.95
N SER A 156 -26.87 15.68 5.11
CA SER A 156 -28.12 15.70 5.89
C SER A 156 -28.46 17.06 6.50
N ARG A 157 -27.51 18.01 6.55
CA ARG A 157 -27.73 19.37 7.07
C ARG A 157 -28.27 20.35 6.03
N ILE A 158 -28.31 19.98 4.75
CA ILE A 158 -28.92 20.82 3.72
C ILE A 158 -30.44 20.63 3.80
N PRO A 159 -31.23 21.68 4.13
CA PRO A 159 -32.67 21.57 4.17
C PRO A 159 -33.20 21.18 2.79
N LYS A 160 -34.12 20.22 2.75
CA LYS A 160 -34.88 19.90 1.53
C LYS A 160 -35.74 21.12 1.20
N ILE A 161 -35.51 21.72 0.03
CA ILE A 161 -36.34 22.77 -0.56
C ILE A 161 -37.68 22.16 -0.96
#